data_AF-A0A926VCF2-F1
#
_entry.id   AF-A0A926VCF2-F1
#
_cell.length_a   1.000
_cell.length_b   1.000
_cell.length_c   1.000
_cell.angle_alpha   90.00
_cell.angle_beta   90.00
_cell.angle_gamma   90.00
#
_symmetry.space_group_name_H-M   'P 1'
#
loop_
_entity.id
_entity.type
_entity.pdbx_description
1 polymer ?
#
loop_
_entity_poly.entity_id
_entity_poly.type
_entity_poly.pdbx_seq_one_letter_code
_entity_poly.pdbx_strand_id
1 'polypeptide(L)' 'MTHEELARQLNLNKSTISRIENHAEDVGIYTLERYANALGKKLIIEIA' A
#
# COMPACT_ATOMS: atom_id res chain seq x y z
N MET A 1 -12.89 -5.83 3.04
CA MET A 1 -11.58 -5.70 3.69
C MET A 1 -11.44 -4.27 4.17
N THR A 2 -11.28 -4.05 5.47
CA THR A 2 -11.12 -2.73 6.08
C THR A 2 -9.65 -2.30 6.10
N HIS A 3 -9.36 -1.01 6.29
CA HIS A 3 -7.97 -0.54 6.45
C HIS A 3 -7.28 -1.17 7.67
N GLU A 4 -8.03 -1.52 8.72
CA GLU A 4 -7.49 -2.23 9.90
C GLU A 4 -7.14 -3.67 9.59
N GLU A 5 -7.97 -4.36 8.82
CA GLU A 5 -7.69 -5.72 8.35
C GLU A 5 -6.46 -5.75 7.44
N LEU A 6 -6.36 -4.78 6.52
CA LEU A 6 -5.25 -4.67 5.58
C LEU A 6 -3.94 -4.27 6.28
N ALA A 7 -4.00 -3.31 7.21
CA ALA A 7 -2.89 -2.92 8.07
C ALA A 7 -2.34 -4.13 8.85
N ARG A 8 -3.23 -4.94 9.42
CA ARG A 8 -2.86 -6.18 10.13
C ARG A 8 -2.22 -7.22 9.22
N GLN A 9 -2.77 -7.44 8.03
CA GLN A 9 -2.19 -8.37 7.03
C GLN A 9 -0.81 -7.90 6.55
N LEU A 10 -0.63 -6.59 6.43
CA LEU A 10 0.62 -5.99 5.98
C LEU A 10 1.59 -5.69 7.12
N ASN A 11 1.27 -5.96 8.38
CA ASN A 11 2.06 -5.51 9.53
C ASN A 11 2.49 -4.03 9.38
N LEU A 12 1.54 -3.19 8.96
CA LEU A 12 1.67 -1.75 8.78
C LEU A 12 0.68 -1.05 9.70
N ASN A 13 0.94 0.21 10.03
CA ASN A 13 -0.03 1.01 10.77
C ASN A 13 -1.21 1.40 9.87
N LYS A 14 -2.42 1.53 10.45
CA LYS A 14 -3.62 2.05 9.75
C LYS A 14 -3.35 3.41 9.08
N SER A 15 -2.55 4.26 9.71
CA SER A 15 -2.12 5.55 9.14
C SER A 15 -1.22 5.40 7.91
N THR A 16 -0.47 4.31 7.78
CA THR A 16 0.30 4.01 6.58
C THR A 16 -0.60 3.60 5.42
N ILE A 17 -1.64 2.79 5.66
CA ILE A 17 -2.66 2.48 4.65
C ILE A 17 -3.39 3.75 4.20
N SER A 18 -3.85 4.57 5.14
CA SER A 18 -4.51 5.84 4.83
C SER A 18 -3.61 6.80 4.05
N ARG A 19 -2.30 6.85 4.34
CA ARG A 19 -1.33 7.63 3.54
C ARG A 19 -1.18 7.10 2.12
N ILE A 20 -1.13 5.77 1.93
CA ILE A 20 -1.09 5.16 0.60
C ILE A 20 -2.30 5.57 -0.24
N GLU A 21 -3.50 5.53 0.35
CA GLU A 21 -4.75 5.75 -0.36
C GLU A 21 -5.09 7.23 -0.57
N ASN A 22 -4.71 8.11 0.37
CA ASN A 22 -5.14 9.53 0.37
C ASN A 22 -3.99 10.49 0.04
N HIS A 23 -2.73 10.05 0.10
CA HIS A 23 -1.52 10.87 -0.10
C HIS A 23 -0.44 10.06 -0.85
N ALA A 24 -0.79 9.53 -2.02
CA ALA A 24 0.08 8.65 -2.83
C ALA A 24 1.41 9.31 -3.26
N GLU A 25 1.49 10.63 -3.17
CA GLU A 25 2.63 11.47 -3.58
C GLU A 25 3.89 11.20 -2.74
N ASP A 26 3.74 10.74 -1.49
CA ASP A 26 4.83 10.59 -0.50
C ASP A 26 5.08 9.13 -0.09
N VAL A 27 4.66 8.19 -0.94
CA VAL A 27 4.71 6.76 -0.62
C VAL A 27 5.85 6.10 -1.39
N GLY A 28 6.81 5.55 -0.64
CA GLY A 28 7.92 4.80 -1.24
C GLY A 28 7.47 3.55 -1.99
N ILE A 29 8.20 3.18 -3.04
CA ILE A 29 7.91 2.01 -3.91
C ILE A 29 7.78 0.72 -3.10
N TYR A 30 8.62 0.48 -2.10
CA TYR A 30 8.54 -0.69 -1.22
C TYR A 30 7.17 -0.80 -0.52
N THR A 31 6.61 0.33 -0.09
CA THR A 31 5.30 0.38 0.55
C THR A 31 4.19 0.05 -0.45
N LEU A 32 4.27 0.58 -1.68
CA LEU A 32 3.34 0.28 -2.77
C LEU A 32 3.41 -1.19 -3.19
N GLU A 33 4.60 -1.78 -3.24
CA GLU A 33 4.80 -3.19 -3.58
C GLU A 33 4.15 -4.10 -2.55
N ARG A 34 4.38 -3.85 -1.25
CA ARG A 34 3.73 -4.59 -0.16
C ARG A 34 2.22 -4.47 -0.26
N TYR A 35 1.72 -3.25 -0.48
CA TYR A 35 0.29 -2.99 -0.63
C TYR A 35 -0.33 -3.78 -1.79
N ALA A 36 0.28 -3.73 -2.98
CA ALA A 36 -0.17 -4.51 -4.14
C ALA A 36 -0.17 -6.02 -3.82
N ASN A 37 0.88 -6.54 -3.17
CA ASN A 37 0.98 -7.95 -2.79
C ASN A 37 -0.13 -8.40 -1.83
N ALA A 38 -0.50 -7.59 -0.81
CA ALA A 38 -1.61 -7.95 0.07
C ALA A 38 -2.97 -7.96 -0.63
N LEU A 39 -3.11 -7.21 -1.73
CA LEU A 39 -4.29 -7.25 -2.58
C LEU A 39 -4.26 -8.41 -3.60
N GLY A 40 -3.21 -9.23 -3.61
CA GLY A 40 -3.00 -10.26 -4.63
C GLY A 40 -2.76 -9.67 -6.03
N LYS A 41 -2.16 -8.46 -6.09
CA LYS A 41 -1.86 -7.71 -7.31
C LYS A 41 -0.35 -7.53 -7.49
N LYS A 42 0.07 -7.14 -8.69
CA LYS A 42 1.46 -6.82 -9.01
C LYS A 42 1.58 -5.31 -9.26
N LEU A 43 2.57 -4.67 -8.63
CA LEU A 43 2.93 -3.29 -8.93
C LEU A 43 3.70 -3.25 -10.27
N ILE A 44 3.30 -2.36 -11.17
CA ILE A 44 3.98 -2.08 -12.45
C ILE A 44 4.32 -0.60 -12.45
N ILE A 45 5.58 -0.27 -12.74
CA ILE A 45 6.05 1.11 -12.89
C ILE A 45 6.56 1.24 -14.33
N GLU A 46 5.94 2.14 -15.09
CA GLU A 46 6.36 2.51 -16.44
C GLU A 46 6.79 3.98 -16.42
N ILE A 47 7.91 4.28 -17.06
CA ILE A 47 8.43 5.65 -17.21
C ILE A 47 8.50 5.94 -18.71
N ALA A 48 7.90 7.05 -19.14
CA ALA A 48 7.81 7.50 -20.53
C ALA A 48 8.70 8.73 -20.76
#